data_AF-A0AA39S1T8-F1
#
_entry.id   AF-A0AA39S1T8-F1
#
_cell.length_a   1.000
_cell.length_b   1.000
_cell.length_c   1.000
_cell.angle_alpha   90.00
_cell.angle_beta   90.00
_cell.angle_gamma   90.00
#
_symmetry.space_group_name_H-M   'P 1'
#
loop_
_entity.id
_entity.type
_entity.pdbx_description
1 polymer ?
#
loop_
_entity_poly.entity_id
_entity_poly.type
_entity_poly.pdbx_seq_one_letter_code
_entity_poly.pdbx_strand_id
1 'polypeptide(L)'
;MSISKRSYIQCRTEISSRTIFICCTILSLLFFISSAKTCKKYTFPSNQVFHSCRDLPVLKAHLHWSYIPSTRSVHIAYRAAQTPKGWVSWAINPTGNGMIGSQAIVAFSRIDGSMNVYPTPINSYNPSMQPGALTIPVSNISATYGNNQMTIFAVLGPLVNGTTFNLVWQEGSTVTNGIPQMHSTSGPNIESVETLDFLS
;
A
#
# COMPACT_ATOMS: atom_id res chain seq x y z
N MET A 1 -60.29 31.62 -50.31
CA MET A 1 -59.87 30.21 -50.23
C MET A 1 -58.85 30.09 -49.10
N SER A 2 -58.98 29.10 -48.21
CA SER A 2 -58.11 28.96 -47.03
C SER A 2 -56.68 28.56 -47.40
N ILE A 3 -55.70 28.93 -46.58
CA ILE A 3 -54.67 28.02 -46.00
C ILE A 3 -54.03 28.73 -44.80
N SER A 4 -54.19 28.13 -43.62
CA SER A 4 -53.42 28.50 -42.42
C SER A 4 -52.07 27.77 -42.44
N LYS A 5 -50.98 28.49 -42.19
CA LYS A 5 -49.65 27.88 -41.97
C LYS A 5 -49.36 27.82 -40.48
N ARG A 6 -49.27 26.60 -39.92
CA ARG A 6 -48.69 26.36 -38.60
C ARG A 6 -47.20 26.66 -38.63
N SER A 7 -46.75 27.63 -37.84
CA SER A 7 -45.34 27.79 -37.49
C SER A 7 -45.00 26.81 -36.37
N TYR A 8 -44.12 25.85 -36.64
CA TYR A 8 -43.52 25.01 -35.60
C TYR A 8 -42.44 25.82 -34.88
N ILE A 9 -42.52 25.92 -33.56
CA ILE A 9 -41.46 26.51 -32.74
C ILE A 9 -40.32 25.49 -32.66
N GLN A 10 -39.32 25.66 -33.51
CA GLN A 10 -38.10 24.87 -33.44
C GLN A 10 -37.17 25.48 -32.39
N CYS A 11 -37.13 24.87 -31.20
CA CYS A 11 -36.19 25.25 -30.15
C CYS A 11 -34.76 24.90 -30.62
N ARG A 12 -34.05 25.90 -31.13
CA ARG A 12 -32.66 25.78 -31.58
C ARG A 12 -31.74 25.90 -30.37
N THR A 13 -31.22 24.79 -29.90
CA THR A 13 -30.17 24.74 -28.87
C THR A 13 -28.82 25.14 -29.48
N GLU A 14 -28.52 26.44 -29.43
CA GLU A 14 -27.20 27.00 -29.72
C GLU A 14 -26.19 26.56 -28.62
N ILE A 15 -25.58 25.38 -28.77
CA ILE A 15 -24.56 24.90 -27.84
C ILE A 15 -23.23 25.60 -28.14
N SER A 16 -22.92 26.62 -27.35
CA SER A 16 -21.65 27.36 -27.46
C SER A 16 -20.43 26.45 -27.30
N SER A 17 -19.39 26.68 -28.11
CA SER A 17 -18.10 25.98 -28.03
C SER A 17 -17.46 26.06 -26.63
N ARG A 18 -17.69 27.17 -25.90
CA ARG A 18 -17.25 27.31 -24.49
C ARG A 18 -17.95 26.30 -23.57
N THR A 19 -19.23 26.04 -23.79
CA THR A 19 -20.01 25.05 -23.03
C THR A 19 -19.52 23.61 -23.30
N ILE A 20 -19.10 23.33 -24.53
CA ILE A 20 -18.50 22.02 -24.89
C ILE A 20 -17.17 21.82 -24.16
N PHE A 21 -16.27 22.82 -24.18
CA PHE A 21 -14.99 22.74 -23.46
C PHE A 21 -15.15 22.56 -21.95
N ILE A 22 -16.10 23.26 -21.33
CA ILE A 22 -16.42 23.11 -19.90
C ILE A 22 -16.99 21.71 -19.62
N CYS A 23 -17.85 21.17 -20.48
CA CYS A 23 -18.38 19.82 -20.34
C CYS A 23 -17.27 18.75 -20.46
N CYS A 24 -16.37 18.88 -21.42
CA CYS A 24 -15.24 17.96 -21.60
C CYS A 24 -14.26 17.98 -20.41
N THR A 25 -13.96 19.15 -19.85
CA THR A 25 -13.07 19.24 -18.66
C THR A 25 -13.72 18.63 -17.42
N ILE A 26 -15.00 18.88 -17.17
CA ILE A 26 -15.76 18.23 -16.07
C ILE A 26 -15.80 16.71 -16.27
N LEU A 27 -16.05 16.23 -17.50
CA LEU A 27 -16.10 14.80 -17.79
C LEU A 27 -14.73 14.12 -17.58
N SER A 28 -13.62 14.80 -17.90
CA SER A 28 -12.27 14.29 -17.63
C SER A 28 -11.90 14.22 -16.14
N LEU A 29 -12.49 15.08 -15.29
CA LEU A 29 -12.29 15.06 -13.84
C LEU A 29 -13.03 13.90 -13.15
N LEU A 30 -14.10 13.37 -13.76
CA LEU A 30 -14.89 12.26 -13.19
C LEU A 30 -14.19 10.90 -13.29
N PHE A 31 -13.14 10.75 -14.11
CA PHE A 31 -12.44 9.46 -14.30
C PHE A 31 -11.37 9.12 -13.24
N PHE A 32 -11.14 9.98 -12.24
CA PHE A 32 -10.12 9.76 -11.19
C PHE A 32 -10.68 9.56 -9.78
N ILE A 33 -11.88 8.99 -9.64
CA ILE A 33 -12.38 8.51 -8.34
C ILE A 33 -11.70 7.18 -7.99
N SER A 34 -10.42 7.25 -7.60
CA SER A 34 -9.75 6.12 -6.93
C SER A 34 -10.32 5.96 -5.52
N SER A 35 -11.27 5.04 -5.34
CA SER A 35 -11.83 4.74 -4.03
C SER A 35 -10.75 4.16 -3.10
N ALA A 36 -10.20 5.00 -2.21
CA ALA A 36 -9.38 4.52 -1.11
C ALA A 36 -10.26 3.69 -0.17
N LYS A 37 -10.18 2.36 -0.27
CA LYS A 37 -10.87 1.47 0.65
C LYS A 37 -10.18 1.57 2.01
N THR A 38 -10.85 2.22 2.97
CA THR A 38 -10.47 2.14 4.39
C THR A 38 -10.38 0.68 4.79
N CYS A 39 -9.53 0.38 5.77
CA CYS A 39 -9.11 -0.99 5.98
C CYS A 39 -10.30 -1.95 6.25
N LYS A 40 -11.22 -1.53 7.12
CA LYS A 40 -12.43 -2.29 7.49
C LYS A 40 -13.36 -2.64 6.32
N LYS A 41 -13.15 -2.05 5.14
CA LYS A 41 -13.93 -2.29 3.90
C LYS A 41 -13.16 -3.05 2.82
N TYR A 42 -11.96 -3.55 3.13
CA TYR A 42 -11.15 -4.31 2.18
C TYR A 42 -11.34 -5.82 2.36
N THR A 43 -11.64 -6.50 1.26
CA THR A 43 -11.73 -7.96 1.18
C THR A 43 -10.51 -8.46 0.41
N PHE A 44 -9.73 -9.36 1.00
CA PHE A 44 -8.63 -9.99 0.28
C PHE A 44 -9.14 -11.02 -0.74
N PRO A 45 -8.39 -11.25 -1.83
CA PRO A 45 -8.57 -12.44 -2.65
C PRO A 45 -8.50 -13.73 -1.80
N SER A 46 -9.06 -14.82 -2.33
CA SER A 46 -8.98 -16.16 -1.71
C SER A 46 -9.61 -16.27 -0.31
N ASN A 47 -10.54 -15.39 0.06
CA ASN A 47 -11.25 -15.37 1.35
C ASN A 47 -10.33 -15.29 2.58
N GLN A 48 -9.14 -14.68 2.45
CA GLN A 48 -8.25 -14.44 3.57
C GLN A 48 -8.83 -13.36 4.49
N VAL A 49 -9.00 -13.67 5.78
CA VAL A 49 -9.61 -12.78 6.78
C VAL A 49 -8.59 -12.46 7.87
N PHE A 50 -8.53 -11.18 8.25
CA PHE A 50 -7.74 -10.68 9.37
C PHE A 50 -8.68 -10.10 10.43
N HIS A 51 -8.37 -10.33 11.70
CA HIS A 51 -9.24 -9.95 12.82
C HIS A 51 -9.15 -8.45 13.12
N SER A 52 -7.93 -7.90 13.05
CA SER A 52 -7.61 -6.52 13.39
C SER A 52 -6.99 -5.80 12.19
N CYS A 53 -7.14 -4.47 12.16
CA CYS A 53 -6.47 -3.66 11.17
C CYS A 53 -6.35 -2.18 11.56
N ARG A 54 -5.32 -1.52 11.01
CA ARG A 54 -5.06 -0.10 11.09
C ARG A 54 -4.88 0.52 9.70
N ASP A 55 -5.56 1.65 9.47
CA ASP A 55 -5.19 2.58 8.40
C ASP A 55 -3.97 3.36 8.90
N LEU A 56 -2.84 3.29 8.19
CA LEU A 56 -1.59 3.93 8.63
C LEU A 56 -1.59 5.41 8.22
N PRO A 57 -1.05 6.34 9.04
CA PRO A 57 -1.22 7.78 8.83
C PRO A 57 -0.66 8.32 7.50
N VAL A 58 0.38 7.67 6.97
CA VAL A 58 1.17 8.15 5.83
C VAL A 58 1.44 7.02 4.81
N LEU A 59 1.89 7.41 3.61
CA LEU A 59 2.19 6.53 2.47
C LEU A 59 0.99 5.74 1.91
N LYS A 60 -0.25 6.14 2.25
CA LYS A 60 -1.51 5.48 1.83
C LYS A 60 -1.45 3.97 2.12
N ALA A 61 -0.98 3.64 3.31
CA ALA A 61 -0.70 2.29 3.73
C ALA A 61 -1.71 1.77 4.77
N HIS A 62 -1.84 0.45 4.86
CA HIS A 62 -2.78 -0.24 5.74
C HIS A 62 -2.11 -1.51 6.26
N LEU A 63 -2.28 -1.82 7.55
CA LEU A 63 -1.77 -3.05 8.15
C LEU A 63 -2.93 -3.87 8.74
N HIS A 64 -3.16 -5.04 8.17
CA HIS A 64 -4.10 -6.04 8.69
C HIS A 64 -3.32 -7.10 9.46
N TRP A 65 -3.89 -7.63 10.55
CA TRP A 65 -3.29 -8.74 11.27
C TRP A 65 -4.29 -9.65 11.99
N SER A 66 -3.83 -10.87 12.27
CA SER A 66 -4.43 -11.81 13.22
C SER A 66 -3.32 -12.39 14.08
N TYR A 67 -3.39 -12.18 15.40
CA TYR A 67 -2.54 -12.88 16.35
C TYR A 67 -3.03 -14.33 16.54
N ILE A 68 -2.09 -15.26 16.64
CA ILE A 68 -2.32 -16.70 16.75
C ILE A 68 -1.72 -17.15 18.09
N PRO A 69 -2.53 -17.28 19.17
CA PRO A 69 -2.01 -17.53 20.51
C PRO A 69 -1.24 -18.85 20.67
N SER A 70 -1.67 -19.91 19.98
CA SER A 70 -1.08 -21.26 20.08
C SER A 70 0.37 -21.33 19.62
N THR A 71 0.74 -20.54 18.61
CA THR A 71 2.10 -20.44 18.05
C THR A 71 2.82 -19.16 18.48
N ARG A 72 2.14 -18.28 19.24
CA ARG A 72 2.58 -16.92 19.59
C ARG A 72 3.02 -16.10 18.37
N SER A 73 2.39 -16.31 17.22
CA SER A 73 2.77 -15.65 15.96
C SER A 73 1.70 -14.68 15.49
N VAL A 74 2.07 -13.70 14.68
CA VAL A 74 1.13 -12.81 14.00
C VAL A 74 1.15 -13.07 12.49
N HIS A 75 -0.02 -13.31 11.91
CA HIS A 75 -0.21 -13.31 10.46
C HIS A 75 -0.58 -11.90 10.03
N ILE A 76 0.16 -11.31 9.11
CA ILE A 76 -0.06 -9.94 8.62
C ILE A 76 -0.42 -9.89 7.13
N ALA A 77 -1.10 -8.81 6.75
CA ALA A 77 -1.06 -8.28 5.40
C ALA A 77 -0.83 -6.76 5.45
N TYR A 78 0.37 -6.34 5.05
CA TYR A 78 0.70 -4.94 4.85
C TYR A 78 0.39 -4.55 3.41
N ARG A 79 -0.34 -3.45 3.20
CA ARG A 79 -0.75 -2.92 1.90
C ARG A 79 -0.32 -1.48 1.76
N ALA A 80 0.22 -1.07 0.62
CA ALA A 80 0.49 0.34 0.31
C ALA A 80 0.29 0.64 -1.17
N ALA A 81 -0.11 1.88 -1.48
CA ALA A 81 -0.18 2.35 -2.86
C ALA A 81 1.23 2.51 -3.44
N GLN A 82 1.47 1.93 -4.62
CA GLN A 82 2.79 1.96 -5.28
C GLN A 82 2.63 1.74 -6.80
N THR A 83 3.62 2.15 -7.57
CA THR A 83 3.75 1.88 -9.01
C THR A 83 4.51 0.56 -9.26
N PRO A 84 4.43 -0.06 -10.45
CA PRO A 84 5.17 -1.30 -10.74
C PRO A 84 6.70 -1.18 -10.70
N LYS A 85 7.24 0.05 -10.74
CA LYS A 85 8.69 0.32 -10.73
C LYS A 85 9.26 0.56 -9.34
N GLY A 86 8.38 0.85 -8.38
CA GLY A 86 8.76 1.11 -7.00
C GLY A 86 8.84 -0.17 -6.17
N TRP A 87 9.00 0.05 -4.87
CA TRP A 87 9.05 -0.99 -3.86
C TRP A 87 8.29 -0.52 -2.61
N VAL A 88 7.89 -1.47 -1.77
CA VAL A 88 7.33 -1.22 -0.44
C VAL A 88 8.00 -2.11 0.58
N SER A 89 8.07 -1.66 1.82
CA SER A 89 8.66 -2.39 2.93
C SER A 89 7.84 -2.20 4.20
N TRP A 90 7.71 -3.26 4.99
CA TRP A 90 7.15 -3.21 6.33
C TRP A 90 8.07 -3.96 7.28
N ALA A 91 8.27 -3.41 8.47
CA ALA A 91 9.27 -3.88 9.42
C ALA A 91 8.80 -3.77 10.87
N ILE A 92 9.38 -4.64 11.71
CA ILE A 92 9.39 -4.50 13.16
C ILE A 92 10.79 -4.06 13.59
N ASN A 93 10.90 -3.05 14.44
CA ASN A 93 12.14 -2.70 15.12
C ASN A 93 12.09 -3.18 16.59
N PRO A 94 12.82 -4.26 16.95
CA PRO A 94 12.88 -4.77 18.32
C PRO A 94 13.85 -3.98 19.22
N THR A 95 14.59 -3.01 18.69
CA THR A 95 15.70 -2.31 19.37
C THR A 95 15.53 -0.79 19.49
N GLY A 96 14.53 -0.21 18.82
CA GLY A 96 14.32 1.23 18.75
C GLY A 96 13.01 1.59 18.05
N ASN A 97 12.80 2.88 17.77
CA ASN A 97 11.57 3.45 17.22
C ASN A 97 11.75 4.09 15.82
N GLY A 98 12.86 3.81 15.14
CA GLY A 98 13.20 4.39 13.84
C GLY A 98 13.76 3.35 12.85
N MET A 99 14.38 3.82 11.77
CA MET A 99 14.88 2.95 10.69
C MET A 99 15.92 1.91 11.17
N ILE A 100 16.97 2.34 11.88
CA ILE A 100 18.07 1.46 12.29
C ILE A 100 17.63 0.45 13.35
N GLY A 101 17.95 -0.83 13.13
CA GLY A 101 17.49 -1.96 13.92
C GLY A 101 16.23 -2.62 13.38
N SER A 102 15.58 -2.05 12.36
CA SER A 102 14.39 -2.62 11.76
C SER A 102 14.66 -3.96 11.06
N GLN A 103 13.74 -4.89 11.24
CA GLN A 103 13.71 -6.21 10.64
C GLN A 103 12.60 -6.21 9.60
N ALA A 104 12.99 -5.97 8.35
CA ALA A 104 12.07 -5.62 7.28
C ALA A 104 11.74 -6.80 6.38
N ILE A 105 10.54 -6.74 5.79
CA ILE A 105 10.15 -7.53 4.64
C ILE A 105 9.91 -6.53 3.52
N VAL A 106 10.66 -6.66 2.42
CA VAL A 106 10.56 -5.76 1.25
C VAL A 106 9.94 -6.50 0.08
N ALA A 107 9.14 -5.81 -0.72
CA ALA A 107 8.53 -6.33 -1.94
C ALA A 107 8.58 -5.33 -3.10
N PHE A 108 8.70 -5.86 -4.31
CA PHE A 108 8.65 -5.11 -5.57
C PHE A 108 8.31 -6.03 -6.75
N SER A 109 7.84 -5.45 -7.86
CA SER A 109 7.59 -6.21 -9.09
C SER A 109 8.89 -6.42 -9.87
N ARG A 110 9.08 -7.63 -10.39
CA ARG A 110 10.14 -7.96 -11.36
C ARG A 110 9.70 -7.55 -12.77
N ILE A 111 10.65 -7.55 -13.71
CA ILE A 111 10.41 -7.20 -15.12
C ILE A 111 9.39 -8.14 -15.79
N ASP A 112 9.33 -9.41 -15.35
CA ASP A 112 8.34 -10.41 -15.80
C ASP A 112 6.94 -10.23 -15.18
N GLY A 113 6.73 -9.21 -14.35
CA GLY A 113 5.48 -8.94 -13.64
C GLY A 113 5.24 -9.78 -12.38
N SER A 114 6.10 -10.77 -12.09
CA SER A 114 6.05 -11.51 -10.82
C SER A 114 6.51 -10.63 -9.65
N MET A 115 6.06 -10.95 -8.43
CA MET A 115 6.52 -10.24 -7.24
C MET A 115 7.79 -10.88 -6.68
N ASN A 116 8.79 -10.06 -6.39
CA ASN A 116 9.86 -10.41 -5.49
C ASN A 116 9.49 -9.99 -4.07
N VAL A 117 9.79 -10.82 -3.09
CA VAL A 117 9.60 -10.50 -1.67
C VAL A 117 10.59 -11.29 -0.81
N TYR A 118 11.22 -10.63 0.16
CA TYR A 118 12.20 -11.27 1.04
C TYR A 118 12.40 -10.48 2.35
N PRO A 119 12.89 -11.14 3.42
CA PRO A 119 13.35 -10.46 4.62
C PRO A 119 14.71 -9.79 4.40
N THR A 120 14.93 -8.61 4.97
CA THR A 120 16.20 -7.88 4.97
C THR A 120 16.42 -7.15 6.31
N PRO A 121 17.59 -7.30 6.96
CA PRO A 121 17.92 -6.52 8.16
C PRO A 121 18.31 -5.08 7.78
N ILE A 122 17.85 -4.09 8.55
CA ILE A 122 18.15 -2.67 8.36
C ILE A 122 19.07 -2.20 9.49
N ASN A 123 20.39 -2.34 9.28
CA ASN A 123 21.42 -2.08 10.28
C ASN A 123 22.05 -0.67 10.21
N SER A 124 21.67 0.14 9.22
CA SER A 124 22.18 1.50 8.99
C SER A 124 21.20 2.31 8.14
N TYR A 125 21.52 3.58 7.87
CA TYR A 125 20.79 4.42 6.91
C TYR A 125 21.09 4.08 5.44
N ASN A 126 22.08 3.23 5.16
CA ASN A 126 22.40 2.73 3.81
C ASN A 126 22.62 1.20 3.85
N PRO A 127 21.57 0.41 4.17
CA PRO A 127 21.66 -1.04 4.23
C PRO A 127 21.84 -1.62 2.82
N SER A 128 22.33 -2.86 2.72
CA SER A 128 22.52 -3.53 1.42
C SER A 128 21.21 -3.80 0.65
N MET A 129 20.06 -3.78 1.34
CA MET A 129 18.74 -4.19 0.83
C MET A 129 18.74 -5.57 0.18
N GLN A 130 19.67 -6.45 0.56
CA GLN A 130 19.76 -7.84 0.11
C GLN A 130 18.97 -8.77 1.04
N PRO A 131 18.54 -9.95 0.57
CA PRO A 131 17.97 -10.99 1.42
C PRO A 131 18.89 -11.31 2.62
N GLY A 132 18.33 -11.35 3.83
CA GLY A 132 19.09 -11.60 5.04
C GLY A 132 18.24 -12.18 6.18
N ALA A 133 18.90 -12.89 7.09
CA ALA A 133 18.24 -13.48 8.26
C ALA A 133 17.77 -12.41 9.25
N LEU A 134 16.63 -12.68 9.90
CA LEU A 134 16.05 -11.86 10.96
C LEU A 134 16.04 -12.65 12.27
N THR A 135 16.15 -11.96 13.40
CA THR A 135 16.08 -12.55 14.75
C THR A 135 14.65 -12.90 15.16
N ILE A 136 13.64 -12.17 14.65
CA ILE A 136 12.24 -12.59 14.69
C ILE A 136 12.03 -13.52 13.49
N PRO A 137 11.64 -14.79 13.67
CA PRO A 137 11.41 -15.69 12.55
C PRO A 137 10.25 -15.20 11.69
N VAL A 138 10.39 -15.32 10.38
CA VAL A 138 9.36 -14.95 9.40
C VAL A 138 9.17 -16.11 8.43
N SER A 139 7.91 -16.49 8.20
CA SER A 139 7.51 -17.59 7.32
C SER A 139 6.30 -17.21 6.46
N ASN A 140 5.93 -18.08 5.51
CA ASN A 140 4.80 -17.90 4.60
C ASN A 140 4.80 -16.54 3.86
N ILE A 141 5.99 -16.07 3.52
CA ILE A 141 6.19 -14.76 2.89
C ILE A 141 5.70 -14.83 1.44
N SER A 142 4.79 -13.93 1.07
CA SER A 142 4.35 -13.75 -0.31
C SER A 142 3.99 -12.28 -0.56
N ALA A 143 3.93 -11.88 -1.83
CA ALA A 143 3.50 -10.54 -2.18
C ALA A 143 2.67 -10.54 -3.46
N THR A 144 1.78 -9.55 -3.58
CA THR A 144 0.97 -9.32 -4.78
C THR A 144 1.07 -7.86 -5.20
N TYR A 145 0.87 -7.61 -6.50
CA TYR A 145 0.65 -6.26 -7.04
C TYR A 145 -0.67 -6.25 -7.81
N GLY A 146 -1.50 -5.24 -7.57
CA GLY A 146 -2.77 -5.06 -8.24
C GLY A 146 -3.52 -3.84 -7.73
N ASN A 147 -4.36 -3.23 -8.56
CA ASN A 147 -5.10 -2.01 -8.21
C ASN A 147 -4.18 -0.89 -7.66
N ASN A 148 -3.02 -0.72 -8.30
CA ASN A 148 -1.96 0.23 -7.93
C ASN A 148 -1.50 0.15 -6.47
N GLN A 149 -1.52 -1.06 -5.90
CA GLN A 149 -1.05 -1.36 -4.56
C GLN A 149 -0.15 -2.60 -4.57
N MET A 150 0.88 -2.57 -3.74
CA MET A 150 1.63 -3.75 -3.34
C MET A 150 1.07 -4.26 -2.02
N THR A 151 0.98 -5.58 -1.87
CA THR A 151 0.63 -6.25 -0.62
C THR A 151 1.73 -7.22 -0.23
N ILE A 152 2.19 -7.16 1.01
CA ILE A 152 3.10 -8.13 1.64
C ILE A 152 2.29 -8.96 2.63
N PHE A 153 2.34 -10.28 2.49
CA PHE A 153 1.82 -11.24 3.45
C PHE A 153 2.97 -11.97 4.13
N ALA A 154 2.87 -12.20 5.44
CA ALA A 154 3.85 -12.96 6.19
C ALA A 154 3.27 -13.45 7.52
N VAL A 155 3.88 -14.49 8.08
CA VAL A 155 3.68 -14.92 9.48
C VAL A 155 4.96 -14.65 10.25
N LEU A 156 4.89 -13.83 11.30
CA LEU A 156 6.01 -13.45 12.16
C LEU A 156 5.89 -14.12 13.53
N GLY A 157 7.01 -14.65 14.04
CA GLY A 157 7.13 -15.23 15.37
C GLY A 157 7.62 -16.69 15.36
N PRO A 158 7.73 -17.32 16.54
CA PRO A 158 7.13 -16.91 17.81
C PRO A 158 7.61 -15.55 18.35
N LEU A 159 6.67 -14.71 18.78
CA LEU A 159 6.92 -13.42 19.39
C LEU A 159 7.25 -13.64 20.88
N VAL A 160 8.52 -13.92 21.15
CA VAL A 160 9.01 -14.34 22.48
C VAL A 160 8.99 -13.20 23.51
N ASN A 161 9.19 -11.95 23.08
CA ASN A 161 9.38 -10.79 23.95
C ASN A 161 8.12 -9.92 24.14
N GLY A 162 6.93 -10.47 23.87
CA GLY A 162 5.65 -9.76 23.94
C GLY A 162 5.01 -9.53 22.57
N THR A 163 3.91 -8.79 22.53
CA THR A 163 3.10 -8.50 21.34
C THR A 163 3.17 -7.04 20.89
N THR A 164 3.76 -6.16 21.71
CA THR A 164 3.96 -4.74 21.42
C THR A 164 5.30 -4.50 20.73
N PHE A 165 5.27 -3.87 19.56
CA PHE A 165 6.45 -3.60 18.75
C PHE A 165 6.39 -2.20 18.13
N ASN A 166 7.57 -1.62 17.89
CA ASN A 166 7.69 -0.48 17.00
C ASN A 166 7.69 -0.98 15.56
N LEU A 167 6.83 -0.40 14.76
CA LEU A 167 6.68 -0.66 13.34
C LEU A 167 7.33 0.46 12.54
N VAL A 168 7.90 0.11 11.40
CA VAL A 168 8.38 1.05 10.39
C VAL A 168 7.88 0.57 9.04
N TRP A 169 7.37 1.47 8.21
CA TRP A 169 7.04 1.16 6.82
C TRP A 169 7.66 2.16 5.87
N GLN A 170 8.00 1.72 4.67
CA GLN A 170 8.68 2.55 3.67
C GLN A 170 8.18 2.23 2.28
N GLU A 171 8.28 3.22 1.40
CA GLU A 171 8.11 3.06 -0.05
C GLU A 171 9.22 3.81 -0.77
N GLY A 172 9.64 3.32 -1.93
CA GLY A 172 10.56 4.05 -2.81
C GLY A 172 10.24 3.81 -4.28
N SER A 173 10.56 4.79 -5.12
CA SER A 173 10.13 4.82 -6.53
C SER A 173 10.93 3.95 -7.50
N THR A 174 12.07 3.39 -7.05
CA THR A 174 13.07 2.80 -7.95
C THR A 174 13.69 1.52 -7.37
N VAL A 175 13.76 0.49 -8.21
CA VAL A 175 14.56 -0.73 -8.00
C VAL A 175 15.60 -0.83 -9.11
N THR A 176 16.87 -1.03 -8.78
CA THR A 176 17.98 -1.16 -9.74
C THR A 176 18.68 -2.50 -9.55
N ASN A 177 18.84 -3.29 -10.62
CA ASN A 177 19.46 -4.62 -10.58
C ASN A 177 18.86 -5.57 -9.51
N GLY A 178 17.55 -5.46 -9.27
CA GLY A 178 16.84 -6.23 -8.24
C GLY A 178 17.02 -5.70 -6.80
N ILE A 179 17.65 -4.54 -6.62
CA ILE A 179 17.89 -3.92 -5.31
C ILE A 179 17.04 -2.65 -5.15
N PRO A 180 16.14 -2.61 -4.15
CA PRO A 180 15.45 -1.39 -3.73
C PRO A 180 16.42 -0.23 -3.50
N GLN A 181 16.18 0.90 -4.15
CA GLN A 181 17.00 2.11 -3.99
C GLN A 181 16.46 3.02 -2.88
N MET A 182 17.29 3.96 -2.42
CA MET A 182 16.96 4.90 -1.34
C MET A 182 15.58 5.56 -1.53
N HIS A 183 14.79 5.57 -0.47
CA HIS A 183 13.49 6.28 -0.41
C HIS A 183 13.68 7.77 -0.08
N SER A 184 12.60 8.55 -0.07
CA SER A 184 12.67 9.94 0.40
C SER A 184 13.21 10.00 1.83
N THR A 185 14.19 10.87 2.09
CA THR A 185 14.72 11.14 3.44
C THR A 185 13.98 12.28 4.13
N SER A 186 12.73 12.56 3.72
CA SER A 186 11.89 13.63 4.25
C SER A 186 10.40 13.30 4.16
N GLY A 187 9.60 13.99 4.99
CA GLY A 187 8.14 13.90 4.99
C GLY A 187 7.60 12.50 5.32
N PRO A 188 6.63 11.97 4.55
CA PRO A 188 5.95 10.70 4.84
C PRO A 188 6.83 9.48 5.17
N ASN A 189 8.03 9.38 4.61
CA ASN A 189 8.98 8.29 4.89
C ASN A 189 9.75 8.44 6.21
N ILE A 190 9.74 9.63 6.81
CA ILE A 190 10.29 9.88 8.16
C ILE A 190 9.19 9.76 9.21
N GLU A 191 7.96 10.10 8.84
CA GLU A 191 6.75 10.00 9.67
C GLU A 191 6.20 8.56 9.79
N SER A 192 6.69 7.61 8.98
CA SER A 192 6.18 6.25 8.85
C SER A 192 6.68 5.29 9.95
N VAL A 193 6.47 5.69 11.20
CA VAL A 193 6.78 4.93 12.42
C VAL A 193 5.58 4.88 13.36
N GLU A 194 5.36 3.77 14.05
CA GLU A 194 4.25 3.63 15.01
C GLU A 194 4.55 2.54 16.06
N THR A 195 4.03 2.65 17.29
CA THR A 195 4.03 1.54 18.26
C THR A 195 2.67 0.83 18.21
N LEU A 196 2.66 -0.48 17.96
CA LEU A 196 1.46 -1.31 17.87
C LEU A 196 1.55 -2.52 18.80
N ASP A 197 0.47 -2.84 19.51
CA ASP A 197 0.24 -4.15 20.14
C ASP A 197 -0.61 -5.03 19.21
N PHE A 198 -0.09 -6.20 18.83
CA PHE A 198 -0.81 -7.16 17.98
C PHE A 198 -2.02 -7.83 18.66
N LEU A 199 -2.26 -7.58 19.95
CA LEU A 199 -3.50 -7.96 20.65
C LEU A 199 -4.62 -6.92 20.56
N SER A 200 -4.39 -5.76 19.91
CA SER A 200 -5.39 -4.69 19.72
C SER A 200 -6.36 -4.87 18.54
#